data_AF-A0A2V4DYR8-F1
#
_entry.id   AF-A0A2V4DYR8-F1
#
_cell.length_a   1.000
_cell.length_b   1.000
_cell.length_c   1.000
_cell.angle_alpha   90.00
_cell.angle_beta   90.00
_cell.angle_gamma   90.00
#
_symmetry.space_group_name_H-M   'P 1'
#
loop_
_entity.id
_entity.type
_entity.pdbx_description
1 polymer ?
#
loop_
_entity_poly.entity_id
_entity_poly.type
_entity_poly.pdbx_seq_one_letter_code
_entity_poly.pdbx_strand_id
1 'polypeptide(L)'
;MQKRQTVIYKLVHYLFFLFLIALVLYFPSKIVTYHLVDFSYQEITNEMWIEDRCYYPGESENDKYDYGKNCKTCQQIVPADADKQDFYIKEGNKYLIGIDRLRKVYLKKKPDFFHIDRFTGGELHILDYDTGITCTYYSYE
;
A
#
# COMPACT_ATOMS: atom_id res chain seq x y z
N MET A 1 53.39 16.75 -8.19
CA MET A 1 52.34 16.52 -7.18
C MET A 1 51.10 17.40 -7.37
N GLN A 2 51.26 18.69 -7.67
CA GLN A 2 50.17 19.68 -7.78
C GLN A 2 49.08 19.33 -8.82
N LYS A 3 49.43 18.91 -10.04
CA LYS A 3 48.46 18.46 -11.08
C LYS A 3 47.55 17.31 -10.60
N ARG A 4 48.09 16.37 -9.82
CA ARG A 4 47.34 15.19 -9.32
C ARG A 4 46.32 15.60 -8.25
N GLN A 5 46.70 16.52 -7.37
CA GLN A 5 45.79 17.11 -6.37
C GLN A 5 44.66 17.91 -7.01
N THR A 6 44.94 18.69 -8.06
CA THR A 6 43.89 19.46 -8.76
C THR A 6 42.87 18.55 -9.46
N VAL A 7 43.32 17.43 -10.04
CA VAL A 7 42.44 16.43 -10.66
C VAL A 7 41.56 15.75 -9.60
N ILE A 8 42.15 15.36 -8.47
CA ILE A 8 41.40 14.75 -7.35
C ILE A 8 40.34 15.72 -6.83
N TYR A 9 40.70 17.00 -6.60
CA TYR A 9 39.76 18.01 -6.12
C TYR A 9 38.56 18.19 -7.06
N LYS A 10 38.81 18.31 -8.38
CA LYS A 10 37.74 18.40 -9.38
C LYS A 10 36.83 17.17 -9.34
N LEU A 11 37.40 15.99 -9.21
CA LEU A 11 36.66 14.73 -9.20
C LEU A 11 35.78 14.61 -7.94
N VAL A 12 36.32 14.94 -6.76
CA VAL A 12 35.56 15.00 -5.51
C VAL A 12 34.43 16.03 -5.61
N HIS A 13 34.70 17.20 -6.20
CA HIS A 13 33.72 18.24 -6.39
C HIS A 13 32.56 17.78 -7.30
N TYR A 14 32.86 17.13 -8.42
CA TYR A 14 31.83 16.55 -9.29
C TYR A 14 30.99 15.47 -8.60
N LEU A 15 31.63 14.58 -7.84
CA LEU A 15 30.91 13.55 -7.07
C LEU A 15 29.98 14.17 -6.02
N PHE A 16 30.44 15.22 -5.33
CA PHE A 16 29.62 15.95 -4.37
C PHE A 16 28.41 16.62 -5.04
N PHE A 17 28.61 17.27 -6.19
CA PHE A 17 27.50 17.87 -6.94
C PHE A 17 26.51 16.81 -7.47
N LEU A 18 27.00 15.67 -7.96
CA LEU A 18 26.13 14.55 -8.36
C LEU A 18 25.30 14.03 -7.18
N PHE A 19 25.91 13.89 -6.00
CA PHE A 19 25.22 13.50 -4.78
C PHE A 19 24.13 14.51 -4.40
N LEU A 20 24.42 15.82 -4.44
CA LEU A 20 23.43 16.85 -4.17
C LEU A 20 22.27 16.83 -5.17
N ILE A 21 22.55 16.65 -6.46
CA ILE A 21 21.52 16.53 -7.49
C ILE A 21 20.64 15.31 -7.22
N ALA A 22 21.23 14.16 -6.93
CA ALA A 22 20.49 12.94 -6.60
C ALA A 22 19.61 13.14 -5.36
N LEU A 23 20.12 13.79 -4.32
CA LEU A 23 19.39 14.08 -3.09
C LEU A 23 18.20 15.03 -3.33
N VAL A 24 18.41 16.08 -4.12
CA VAL A 24 17.34 17.04 -4.48
C VAL A 24 16.26 16.37 -5.35
N LEU A 25 16.64 15.46 -6.26
CA LEU A 25 15.70 14.77 -7.14
C LEU A 25 15.04 13.55 -6.49
N TYR A 26 15.60 13.00 -5.42
CA TYR A 26 15.08 11.81 -4.75
C TYR A 26 13.67 12.04 -4.18
N PHE A 27 13.46 13.13 -3.45
CA PHE A 27 12.18 13.39 -2.81
C PHE A 27 11.04 13.67 -3.82
N PRO A 28 11.23 14.53 -4.84
CA PRO A 28 10.22 14.73 -5.88
C PRO A 28 9.93 13.46 -6.68
N SER A 29 10.95 12.66 -7.01
CA SER A 29 10.73 11.41 -7.75
C SER A 29 9.93 10.40 -6.95
N LYS A 30 10.14 10.30 -5.63
CA LYS A 30 9.32 9.50 -4.72
C LYS A 30 7.85 9.94 -4.71
N ILE A 31 7.59 11.25 -4.58
CA ILE A 31 6.22 11.80 -4.60
C ILE A 31 5.53 11.50 -5.94
N VAL A 32 6.20 11.78 -7.05
CA VAL A 32 5.65 11.54 -8.39
C VAL A 32 5.34 10.05 -8.59
N THR A 33 6.27 9.17 -8.22
CA THR A 33 6.07 7.72 -8.31
C THR A 33 4.89 7.28 -7.46
N TYR A 34 4.77 7.82 -6.24
CA TYR A 34 3.66 7.51 -5.36
C TYR A 34 2.30 7.91 -5.95
N HIS A 35 2.18 9.05 -6.62
CA HIS A 35 0.89 9.47 -7.18
C HIS A 35 0.57 8.84 -8.53
N LEU A 36 1.57 8.38 -9.28
CA LEU A 36 1.38 7.82 -10.63
C LEU A 36 1.31 6.29 -10.66
N VAL A 37 1.83 5.60 -9.63
CA VAL A 37 1.94 4.14 -9.63
C VAL A 37 0.99 3.52 -8.59
N ASP A 38 0.27 2.49 -9.01
CA ASP A 38 -0.55 1.67 -8.13
C ASP A 38 0.31 0.97 -7.07
N PHE A 39 -0.19 0.85 -5.85
CA PHE A 39 0.47 0.02 -4.83
C PHE A 39 0.61 -1.42 -5.31
N SER A 40 1.82 -1.94 -5.16
CA SER A 40 2.12 -3.35 -5.21
C SER A 40 1.44 -4.09 -4.06
N TYR A 41 1.26 -5.40 -4.22
CA TYR A 41 0.70 -6.22 -3.15
C TYR A 41 1.55 -6.18 -1.87
N GLN A 42 2.88 -6.15 -2.02
CA GLN A 42 3.82 -6.03 -0.89
C GLN A 42 3.65 -4.70 -0.14
N GLU A 43 3.48 -3.59 -0.86
CA GLU A 43 3.19 -2.30 -0.23
C GLU A 43 1.87 -2.35 0.54
N ILE A 44 0.82 -2.96 -0.02
CA ILE A 44 -0.45 -3.16 0.68
C ILE A 44 -0.24 -3.94 1.98
N THR A 45 0.51 -5.05 1.97
CA THR A 45 0.71 -5.87 3.18
C THR A 45 1.63 -5.23 4.21
N ASN A 46 2.47 -4.27 3.82
CA ASN A 46 3.38 -3.58 4.72
C ASN A 46 2.74 -2.42 5.48
N GLU A 47 1.57 -1.95 5.03
CA GLU A 47 0.78 -0.96 5.75
C GLU A 47 0.06 -1.58 6.95
N MET A 48 -0.14 -0.80 8.01
CA MET A 48 -0.97 -1.22 9.13
C MET A 48 -2.44 -0.96 8.82
N TRP A 49 -3.22 -2.03 8.71
CA TRP A 49 -4.65 -1.98 8.41
C TRP A 49 -5.47 -2.29 9.65
N ILE A 50 -6.43 -1.42 9.97
CA ILE A 50 -7.39 -1.62 11.06
C ILE A 50 -8.76 -1.93 10.46
N GLU A 51 -9.40 -2.99 10.94
CA GLU A 51 -10.77 -3.35 10.56
C GLU A 51 -11.73 -2.21 10.90
N ASP A 52 -12.62 -1.86 9.97
CA ASP A 52 -13.64 -0.84 10.18
C ASP A 52 -15.06 -1.36 9.93
N ARG A 53 -15.30 -1.95 8.75
CA ARG A 53 -16.66 -2.35 8.32
C ARG A 53 -16.67 -3.68 7.58
N CYS A 54 -17.84 -4.32 7.51
CA CYS A 54 -18.07 -5.48 6.65
C CYS A 54 -19.43 -5.47 5.96
N TYR A 55 -19.45 -5.89 4.70
CA TYR A 55 -20.65 -5.97 3.87
C TYR A 55 -20.93 -7.42 3.51
N TYR A 56 -22.16 -7.87 3.78
CA TYR A 56 -22.64 -9.20 3.42
C TYR A 56 -23.10 -9.25 1.96
N PRO A 57 -23.24 -10.45 1.37
CA PRO A 57 -23.72 -10.60 -0.01
C PRO A 57 -25.04 -9.85 -0.25
N GLY A 58 -25.06 -9.00 -1.26
CA GLY A 58 -26.23 -8.21 -1.65
C GLY A 58 -26.35 -6.84 -0.96
N GLU A 59 -25.48 -6.53 0.00
CA GLU A 59 -25.40 -5.19 0.58
C GLU A 59 -24.51 -4.27 -0.25
N SER A 60 -24.91 -3.00 -0.33
CA SER A 60 -24.13 -1.97 -1.02
C SER A 60 -23.19 -1.27 -0.04
N GLU A 61 -21.97 -0.99 -0.48
CA GLU A 61 -21.03 -0.13 0.24
C GLU A 61 -21.55 1.30 0.46
N ASN A 62 -22.53 1.73 -0.34
CA ASN A 62 -23.09 3.08 -0.33
C ASN A 62 -24.31 3.25 0.58
N ASP A 63 -24.85 2.15 1.11
CA ASP A 63 -25.99 2.21 2.01
C ASP A 63 -25.56 2.63 3.42
N LYS A 64 -26.53 3.07 4.24
CA LYS A 64 -26.25 3.37 5.65
C LYS A 64 -25.74 2.10 6.33
N TYR A 65 -24.52 2.18 6.84
CA TYR A 65 -23.89 1.07 7.52
C TYR A 65 -24.53 0.81 8.90
N ASP A 66 -24.82 -0.45 9.20
CA ASP A 66 -25.25 -0.89 10.53
C ASP A 66 -24.03 -1.21 11.40
N TYR A 67 -23.71 -0.32 12.34
CA TYR A 67 -22.59 -0.48 13.28
C TYR A 67 -22.81 -1.61 14.32
N GLY A 68 -24.02 -2.15 14.44
CA GLY A 68 -24.30 -3.33 15.28
C GLY A 68 -23.91 -4.65 14.63
N LYS A 69 -23.46 -4.62 13.38
CA LYS A 69 -23.15 -5.81 12.58
C LYS A 69 -21.94 -6.57 13.11
N ASN A 70 -22.06 -7.89 13.15
CA ASN A 70 -20.97 -8.78 13.53
C ASN A 70 -20.03 -9.02 12.33
N CYS A 71 -18.80 -8.51 12.42
CA CYS A 71 -17.76 -8.63 11.41
C CYS A 71 -16.62 -9.60 11.79
N LYS A 72 -16.84 -10.51 12.75
CA LYS A 72 -15.82 -11.47 13.22
C LYS A 72 -15.08 -12.23 12.11
N THR A 73 -15.73 -12.49 10.96
CA THR A 73 -15.08 -13.11 9.80
C THR A 73 -13.90 -12.28 9.27
N CYS A 74 -13.98 -10.95 9.33
CA CYS A 74 -12.93 -10.02 8.87
C CYS A 74 -11.66 -10.05 9.73
N GLN A 75 -11.77 -10.43 11.00
CA GLN A 75 -10.61 -10.63 11.89
C GLN A 75 -9.71 -11.78 11.42
N GLN A 76 -10.27 -12.74 10.65
CA GLN A 76 -9.54 -13.87 10.09
C GLN A 76 -9.04 -13.58 8.66
N ILE A 77 -9.46 -12.46 8.07
CA ILE A 77 -9.14 -12.01 6.72
C ILE A 77 -8.22 -10.79 6.83
N VAL A 78 -7.21 -10.85 7.69
CA VAL A 78 -6.15 -9.84 7.65
C VAL A 78 -5.40 -10.02 6.32
N PRO A 79 -4.93 -8.94 5.66
CA PRO A 79 -3.88 -9.04 4.65
C PRO A 79 -2.57 -9.47 5.34
N ALA A 80 -2.56 -10.68 5.90
CA ALA A 80 -1.44 -11.21 6.64
C ALA A 80 -0.45 -11.81 5.65
N ASP A 81 0.75 -11.24 5.69
CA ASP A 81 2.01 -11.70 5.11
C ASP A 81 1.92 -12.09 3.63
N ALA A 82 2.35 -11.18 2.75
CA ALA A 82 2.61 -11.51 1.34
C ALA A 82 3.48 -12.76 1.18
N ASP A 83 4.35 -13.03 2.15
CA ASP A 83 5.26 -14.18 2.19
C ASP A 83 4.58 -15.50 2.57
N LYS A 84 3.36 -15.47 3.14
CA LYS A 84 2.56 -16.67 3.48
C LYS A 84 1.48 -16.98 2.45
N GLN A 85 1.35 -16.17 1.41
CA GLN A 85 0.35 -16.40 0.37
C GLN A 85 0.94 -17.22 -0.76
N ASP A 86 0.30 -18.35 -1.04
CA ASP A 86 0.78 -19.30 -2.03
C ASP A 86 0.79 -18.73 -3.47
N PHE A 87 -0.09 -17.77 -3.77
CA PHE A 87 -0.01 -16.95 -4.99
C PHE A 87 -0.76 -15.61 -4.86
N TYR A 88 -0.39 -14.66 -5.71
CA TYR A 88 -1.22 -13.49 -6.03
C TYR A 88 -1.18 -13.20 -7.55
N ILE A 89 -2.32 -12.84 -8.14
CA ILE A 89 -2.45 -12.41 -9.54
C ILE A 89 -2.94 -10.97 -9.56
N LYS A 90 -2.21 -10.09 -10.25
CA LYS A 90 -2.57 -8.68 -10.41
C LYS A 90 -3.51 -8.49 -11.60
N GLU A 91 -4.63 -7.81 -11.38
CA GLU A 91 -5.57 -7.37 -12.41
C GLU A 91 -5.87 -5.88 -12.20
N GLY A 92 -5.15 -5.01 -12.92
CA GLY A 92 -5.20 -3.56 -12.69
C GLY A 92 -4.74 -3.20 -11.28
N ASN A 93 -5.60 -2.52 -10.51
CA ASN A 93 -5.37 -2.16 -9.11
C ASN A 93 -5.90 -3.20 -8.10
N LYS A 94 -6.27 -4.39 -8.58
CA LYS A 94 -6.82 -5.50 -7.78
C LYS A 94 -5.84 -6.67 -7.76
N TYR A 95 -5.91 -7.45 -6.70
CA TYR A 95 -5.12 -8.66 -6.51
C TYR A 95 -6.06 -9.81 -6.16
N LEU A 96 -5.95 -10.92 -6.89
CA LEU A 96 -6.58 -12.19 -6.52
C LEU A 96 -5.55 -13.03 -5.76
N ILE A 97 -5.92 -13.51 -4.58
CA ILE A 97 -5.01 -14.23 -3.66
C ILE A 97 -5.65 -15.53 -3.15
N GLY A 98 -4.80 -16.51 -2.82
CA GLY A 98 -5.16 -17.74 -2.08
C GLY A 98 -5.61 -18.92 -2.95
N ILE A 99 -5.06 -20.12 -2.67
CA ILE A 99 -5.41 -21.39 -3.34
C ILE A 99 -6.68 -21.99 -2.74
N ASP A 100 -6.70 -22.17 -1.42
CA ASP A 100 -7.79 -22.86 -0.74
C ASP A 100 -9.01 -21.96 -0.50
N ARG A 101 -8.77 -20.64 -0.40
CA ARG A 101 -9.80 -19.63 -0.16
C ARG A 101 -9.49 -18.40 -0.99
N LEU A 102 -10.19 -18.28 -2.13
CA LEU A 102 -9.95 -17.23 -3.10
C LEU A 102 -10.48 -15.88 -2.57
N ARG A 103 -9.64 -14.86 -2.62
CA ARG A 103 -10.01 -13.51 -2.19
C ARG A 103 -9.59 -12.47 -3.22
N LYS A 104 -10.32 -11.37 -3.27
CA LYS A 104 -9.98 -10.20 -4.05
C LYS A 104 -9.63 -9.05 -3.13
N VAL A 105 -8.39 -8.58 -3.22
CA VAL A 105 -7.86 -7.43 -2.48
C VAL A 105 -7.79 -6.22 -3.40
N TYR A 106 -8.31 -5.08 -2.99
CA TYR A 106 -8.16 -3.84 -3.74
C TYR A 106 -8.17 -2.61 -2.82
N LEU A 107 -7.39 -1.61 -3.20
CA LEU A 107 -7.44 -0.30 -2.55
C LEU A 107 -8.57 0.51 -3.16
N LYS A 108 -9.53 0.89 -2.32
CA LYS A 108 -10.53 1.90 -2.68
C LYS A 108 -9.95 3.30 -2.56
N LYS A 109 -9.12 3.52 -1.54
CA LYS A 109 -8.34 4.75 -1.38
C LYS A 109 -6.90 4.40 -0.99
N LYS A 110 -5.94 4.98 -1.71
CA LYS A 110 -4.51 4.87 -1.37
C LYS A 110 -4.26 5.65 -0.08
N PRO A 111 -3.38 5.18 0.82
CA PRO A 111 -2.92 6.00 1.94
C PRO A 111 -2.37 7.36 1.46
N ASP A 112 -2.20 8.27 2.40
CA ASP A 112 -1.60 9.57 2.17
C ASP A 112 -0.08 9.40 2.19
N PHE A 113 0.61 10.11 1.28
CA PHE A 113 2.08 10.08 1.22
C PHE A 113 2.73 10.65 2.49
N PHE A 114 2.05 11.62 3.11
CA PHE A 114 2.45 12.23 4.37
C PHE A 114 1.53 11.72 5.48
N HIS A 115 2.10 10.97 6.41
CA HIS A 115 1.41 10.52 7.61
C HIS A 115 1.46 11.65 8.65
N ILE A 116 0.51 12.57 8.55
CA ILE A 116 0.38 13.72 9.47
C ILE A 116 -0.58 13.37 10.62
N ASP A 117 -1.55 12.49 10.35
CA ASP A 117 -2.58 12.05 11.26
C ASP A 117 -2.51 10.53 11.47
N ARG A 118 -3.02 10.06 12.62
CA ARG A 118 -3.08 8.62 12.97
C ARG A 118 -3.82 7.78 11.92
N PHE A 119 -4.78 8.38 11.23
CA PHE A 119 -5.46 7.74 10.10
C PHE A 119 -4.85 8.30 8.83
N THR A 120 -4.12 7.45 8.11
CA THR A 120 -3.35 7.88 6.95
C THR A 120 -4.19 7.87 5.67
N GLY A 121 -5.52 7.98 5.80
CA GLY A 121 -6.43 8.23 4.69
C GLY A 121 -6.66 7.06 3.72
N GLY A 122 -6.01 5.91 3.88
CA GLY A 122 -6.17 4.74 3.02
C GLY A 122 -7.38 3.89 3.39
N GLU A 123 -7.98 3.23 2.39
CA GLU A 123 -9.13 2.34 2.53
C GLU A 123 -8.91 1.08 1.67
N LEU A 124 -8.74 -0.05 2.33
CA LEU A 124 -8.51 -1.37 1.73
C LEU A 124 -9.78 -2.20 1.81
N HIS A 125 -10.08 -2.91 0.72
CA HIS A 125 -11.21 -3.82 0.63
C HIS A 125 -10.72 -5.23 0.31
N ILE A 126 -11.30 -6.21 1.00
CA ILE A 126 -11.05 -7.62 0.77
C ILE A 126 -12.38 -8.35 0.63
N LEU A 127 -12.70 -8.77 -0.59
CA LEU A 127 -13.85 -9.64 -0.87
C LEU A 127 -13.41 -11.09 -0.78
N ASP A 128 -14.07 -11.85 0.08
CA ASP A 128 -13.91 -13.30 0.17
C ASP A 128 -14.92 -14.00 -0.73
N TYR A 129 -14.47 -14.75 -1.73
CA TYR A 129 -15.39 -15.36 -2.70
C TYR A 129 -16.22 -16.51 -2.12
N ASP A 130 -15.72 -17.19 -1.09
CA ASP A 130 -16.41 -18.32 -0.46
C ASP A 130 -17.65 -17.85 0.31
N THR A 131 -17.51 -16.76 1.07
CA THR A 131 -18.60 -16.20 1.89
C THR A 131 -19.35 -15.07 1.19
N GLY A 132 -18.76 -14.46 0.16
CA GLY A 132 -19.23 -13.25 -0.49
C GLY A 132 -19.21 -12.00 0.40
N ILE A 133 -18.52 -12.05 1.54
CA ILE A 133 -18.37 -10.93 2.47
C ILE A 133 -17.22 -10.04 2.01
N THR A 134 -17.45 -8.73 1.99
CA THR A 134 -16.41 -7.72 1.79
C THR A 134 -16.03 -7.10 3.13
N CYS A 135 -14.76 -7.20 3.48
CA CYS A 135 -14.18 -6.56 4.66
C CYS A 135 -13.48 -5.27 4.27
N THR A 136 -13.70 -4.21 5.04
CA THR A 136 -13.12 -2.89 4.84
C THR A 136 -12.19 -2.56 5.98
N TYR A 137 -10.99 -2.08 5.62
CA TYR A 137 -9.95 -1.67 6.55
C TYR A 137 -9.49 -0.26 6.22
N TYR A 138 -9.09 0.49 7.25
CA TYR A 138 -8.46 1.79 7.08
C TYR A 138 -7.00 1.74 7.48
N SER A 139 -6.18 2.52 6.78
CA SER A 139 -4.75 2.59 7.06
C SER A 139 -4.51 3.42 8.32
N TYR A 140 -3.60 2.93 9.15
CA TYR A 140 -3.20 3.51 10.43
C TYR A 140 -1.68 3.65 10.47
N GLU A 141 -1.17 4.65 11.21
CA GLU A 141 0.26 4.87 11.44
C GLU A 141 0.77 4.26 12.75
#